data_AF-A0A3C0ASK8-F1
#
_entry.id   AF-A0A3C0ASK8-F1
#
_cell.length_a   1.000
_cell.length_b   1.000
_cell.length_c   1.000
_cell.angle_alpha   90.00
_cell.angle_beta   90.00
_cell.angle_gamma   90.00
#
_symmetry.space_group_name_H-M   'P 1'
#
loop_
_entity.id
_entity.type
_entity.pdbx_description
1 polymer ?
#
loop_
_entity_poly.entity_id
_entity_poly.type
_entity_poly.pdbx_seq_one_letter_code
_entity_poly.pdbx_strand_id
1 'polypeptide(L)' 'MVKDRGMAMLSIGGNIVTSWSWFGVNELGVGLHSYGFTEGVLKALGLFMLSQLAVIAIAMIPQNRWWSFKKRDV' A
#
# COMPACT_ATOMS: atom_id res chain seq x y z
N MET A 1 5.26 12.62 -17.85
CA MET A 1 4.23 11.96 -17.03
C MET A 1 4.86 10.77 -16.31
N VAL A 2 4.30 10.37 -15.17
CA VAL A 2 4.86 9.34 -14.28
C VAL A 2 5.04 8.03 -15.06
N LYS A 3 6.27 7.49 -15.12
CA LYS A 3 6.59 6.22 -15.82
C LYS A 3 5.77 5.05 -15.26
N ASP A 4 5.68 3.93 -15.97
CA ASP A 4 4.89 2.75 -15.58
C ASP A 4 5.08 2.32 -14.11
N ARG A 5 6.34 2.28 -13.65
CA ARG A 5 6.68 1.94 -12.26
C ARG A 5 6.10 2.92 -11.25
N GLY A 6 6.13 4.22 -11.57
CA GLY A 6 5.55 5.24 -10.69
C GLY A 6 4.02 5.19 -10.69
N MET A 7 3.38 4.86 -11.82
CA MET A 7 1.92 4.61 -11.86
C MET A 7 1.53 3.42 -10.98
N ALA A 8 2.31 2.33 -11.03
CA ALA A 8 2.10 1.18 -10.15
C ALA A 8 2.25 1.54 -8.65
N MET A 9 3.27 2.32 -8.30
CA MET A 9 3.46 2.79 -6.92
C MET A 9 2.30 3.69 -6.44
N LEU A 10 1.81 4.58 -7.30
CA LEU A 10 0.66 5.43 -6.99
C LEU A 10 -0.61 4.61 -6.79
N SER A 11 -0.83 3.55 -7.57
CA SER A 11 -1.96 2.64 -7.37
C SER A 11 -1.90 1.94 -6.00
N ILE A 12 -0.71 1.48 -5.59
CA ILE A 12 -0.50 0.88 -4.26
C ILE A 12 -0.75 1.91 -3.15
N GLY A 13 -0.27 3.14 -3.32
CA GLY A 13 -0.58 4.25 -2.41
C GLY A 13 -2.09 4.56 -2.35
N GLY A 14 -2.77 4.48 -3.49
CA GLY A 14 -4.23 4.60 -3.58
C GLY A 14 -4.94 3.54 -2.75
N ASN A 15 -4.48 2.27 -2.77
CA ASN A 15 -5.06 1.21 -1.95
C ASN A 15 -5.01 1.52 -0.45
N ILE A 16 -3.94 2.17 0.03
CA ILE A 16 -3.81 2.64 1.41
C ILE A 16 -4.93 3.66 1.73
N VAL A 17 -5.07 4.68 0.87
CA VAL A 17 -6.07 5.75 1.03
C VAL A 17 -7.49 5.19 0.99
N THR A 18 -7.79 4.33 0.02
CA THR A 18 -9.11 3.70 -0.13
C THR A 18 -9.45 2.84 1.09
N SER A 19 -8.51 2.01 1.55
CA SER A 19 -8.74 1.12 2.69
C SER A 19 -8.95 1.89 3.99
N TRP A 20 -8.17 2.97 4.22
CA TRP A 20 -8.37 3.83 5.39
C TRP A 20 -9.70 4.57 5.35
N SER A 21 -10.06 5.12 4.18
CA SER A 21 -11.31 5.86 3.97
C SER A 21 -12.57 5.01 4.19
N TRP A 22 -12.45 3.69 4.12
CA TRP A 22 -13.54 2.77 4.41
C TRP A 22 -13.44 2.19 5.82
N PHE A 23 -12.38 1.43 6.12
CA PHE A 23 -12.27 0.68 7.36
C PHE A 23 -11.81 1.54 8.54
N GLY A 24 -10.86 2.46 8.30
CA GLY A 24 -10.30 3.30 9.35
C GLY A 24 -11.34 4.27 9.94
N VAL A 25 -12.15 4.91 9.09
CA VAL A 25 -13.20 5.83 9.56
C VAL A 25 -14.33 5.14 10.32
N ASN A 26 -14.67 3.89 9.96
CA ASN A 26 -15.67 3.10 10.69
C ASN A 26 -15.17 2.76 12.11
N GLU A 27 -13.90 2.43 12.25
CA GLU A 27 -13.25 2.20 13.55
C GLU A 27 -12.99 3.48 14.35
N LEU A 28 -13.21 4.66 13.78
CA LEU A 28 -13.22 5.94 14.50
C LEU A 28 -14.64 6.35 14.94
N GLY A 29 -15.67 5.56 14.60
CA GLY A 29 -17.07 5.85 14.91
C GLY A 29 -17.69 6.98 14.09
N VAL A 30 -16.98 7.48 13.07
CA VAL A 30 -17.44 8.56 12.18
C VAL A 30 -17.84 8.06 10.78
N GLY A 31 -17.65 6.77 10.50
CA GLY A 31 -17.97 6.16 9.22
C GLY A 31 -19.45 5.79 9.09
N LEU A 32 -19.95 5.74 7.85
CA LEU A 32 -21.35 5.44 7.52
C LEU A 32 -21.82 4.05 7.98
N HIS A 33 -20.88 3.13 8.23
CA HIS A 33 -21.13 1.74 8.67
C HIS A 33 -20.61 1.46 10.09
N SER A 34 -20.55 2.47 10.97
CA SER A 34 -20.07 2.31 12.35
C SER A 34 -21.11 1.58 13.22
N TYR A 35 -21.27 0.26 13.03
CA TYR A 35 -22.21 -0.56 13.81
C TYR A 35 -21.63 -1.07 15.15
N GLY A 36 -20.47 -0.55 15.54
CA GLY A 36 -19.71 -0.97 16.72
C GLY A 36 -18.25 -1.28 16.33
N PHE A 37 -17.30 -0.95 17.20
CA PHE A 37 -15.88 -1.25 16.97
C PHE A 37 -15.72 -2.76 16.78
N THR A 38 -15.16 -3.16 15.65
CA THR A 38 -14.92 -4.58 15.37
C THR A 38 -13.51 -4.93 15.83
N GLU A 39 -13.40 -5.74 16.88
CA GLU A 39 -12.09 -6.18 17.37
C GLU A 39 -11.27 -6.83 16.24
N GLY A 40 -10.08 -6.29 15.99
CA GLY A 40 -9.13 -6.83 15.02
C GLY A 40 -9.10 -6.13 13.65
N VAL A 41 -10.10 -5.32 13.28
CA VAL A 41 -10.11 -4.61 11.97
C VAL A 41 -8.97 -3.61 11.89
N LEU A 42 -8.74 -2.79 12.92
CA LEU A 42 -7.61 -1.86 12.97
C LEU A 42 -6.25 -2.59 12.88
N LYS A 43 -6.11 -3.76 13.51
CA LYS A 43 -4.88 -4.55 13.44
C LYS A 43 -4.65 -5.08 12.01
N ALA A 44 -5.68 -5.63 11.38
CA ALA A 44 -5.61 -6.11 10.01
C ALA A 44 -5.33 -4.97 9.02
N LEU A 45 -5.99 -3.82 9.18
CA LEU A 45 -5.78 -2.62 8.38
C LEU A 45 -4.35 -2.10 8.54
N GLY A 46 -3.82 -2.05 9.76
CA GLY A 46 -2.44 -1.66 10.03
C GLY A 46 -1.43 -2.60 9.36
N LEU A 47 -1.64 -3.92 9.45
CA LEU A 47 -0.79 -4.90 8.78
C LEU A 47 -0.85 -4.77 7.24
N PHE A 48 -2.04 -4.53 6.70
CA PHE A 48 -2.23 -4.29 5.27
C PHE A 48 -1.51 -3.01 4.81
N MET A 49 -1.66 -1.90 5.53
CA MET A 49 -0.94 -0.66 5.21
C MET A 49 0.58 -0.87 5.27
N LEU A 50 1.07 -1.58 6.29
CA LEU A 50 2.49 -1.91 6.41
C LEU A 50 2.99 -2.77 5.24
N SER A 51 2.19 -3.73 4.76
CA SER A 51 2.55 -4.51 3.57
C SER A 51 2.60 -3.65 2.31
N GLN A 52 1.66 -2.71 2.13
CA GLN A 52 1.68 -1.79 0.98
C GLN A 52 2.93 -0.89 1.01
N LEU A 53 3.27 -0.34 2.19
CA LEU A 53 4.46 0.49 2.38
C LEU A 53 5.75 -0.31 2.12
N ALA A 54 5.82 -1.57 2.55
CA ALA A 54 6.96 -2.44 2.26
C ALA A 54 7.14 -2.65 0.75
N VAL A 55 6.05 -2.87 0.01
CA VAL A 55 6.10 -3.00 -1.46
C VAL A 55 6.55 -1.70 -2.12
N ILE A 56 6.05 -0.54 -1.67
CA ILE A 56 6.50 0.77 -2.15
C ILE A 56 8.00 0.97 -1.90
N ALA A 57 8.50 0.63 -0.70
CA ALA A 57 9.91 0.75 -0.36
C ALA A 57 10.79 -0.13 -1.26
N ILE A 58 10.39 -1.37 -1.54
CA ILE A 58 11.06 -2.25 -2.51
C ILE A 58 11.01 -1.63 -3.90
N ALA A 59 9.87 -1.07 -4.30
CA ALA A 59 9.69 -0.39 -5.59
C ALA A 59 10.53 0.90 -5.72
N MET A 60 11.06 1.47 -4.64
CA MET A 60 12.00 2.59 -4.71
C MET A 60 13.45 2.17 -5.00
N ILE A 61 13.79 0.88 -4.89
CA ILE A 61 15.14 0.38 -5.19
C ILE A 61 15.47 0.63 -6.67
N PRO A 62 16.60 1.30 -6.99
CA PRO A 62 17.01 1.61 -8.36
C PRO A 62 17.05 0.36 -9.25
N GLN A 63 16.53 0.46 -10.49
CA GLN A 63 16.40 -0.69 -11.39
C GLN A 63 17.72 -1.41 -11.66
N ASN A 64 18.86 -0.71 -11.69
CA ASN A 64 20.18 -1.32 -11.88
C ASN A 64 20.61 -2.28 -10.76
N ARG A 65 19.94 -2.26 -9.59
CA ARG A 65 20.17 -3.19 -8.47
C ARG A 65 19.32 -4.45 -8.57
N TRP A 66 18.31 -4.46 -9.44
CA TRP A 66 17.44 -5.61 -9.64
C TRP A 66 18.14 -6.65 -10.51
N TRP A 67 18.10 -7.92 -10.10
CA TRP A 67 18.73 -9.01 -10.85
C TRP A 67 18.24 -9.13 -12.29
N SER A 68 16.97 -8.82 -12.56
CA SER A 68 16.40 -8.86 -13.90
C SER A 68 16.99 -7.82 -14.87
N PHE A 69 17.58 -6.73 -14.34
CA PHE A 69 18.15 -5.64 -15.13
C PHE A 69 19.68 -5.60 -15.08
N LYS A 70 20.33 -6.55 -14.37
CA LYS A 70 21.79 -6.69 -14.39
C LYS A 70 22.19 -7.15 -15.80
N LYS A 71 23.00 -6.35 -16.52
CA LYS A 71 23.56 -6.78 -17.80
C LYS A 71 24.30 -8.11 -17.58
N ARG A 72 23.90 -9.15 -18.32
CA ARG A 72 24.69 -10.37 -18.44
C ARG A 72 25.81 -10.03 -19.41
N ASP A 73 27.02 -9.89 -18.88
CA ASP A 73 28.22 -9.82 -19.70
C ASP A 73 28.39 -11.22 -20.34
N VAL A 74 28.08 -11.31 -21.63
CA VAL A 74 28.34 -12.48 -22.49
C VAL A 74 29.36 -12.03 -23.54
#